data_AF-A0A318DW59-F1
#
_entry.id   AF-A0A318DW59-F1
#
_cell.length_a   1.000
_cell.length_b   1.000
_cell.length_c   1.000
_cell.angle_alpha   90.00
_cell.angle_beta   90.00
_cell.angle_gamma   90.00
#
_symmetry.space_group_name_H-M   'P 1'
#
loop_
_entity.id
_entity.type
_entity.pdbx_description
1 polymer ?
#
loop_
_entity_poly.entity_id
_entity_poly.type
_entity_poly.pdbx_seq_one_letter_code
_entity_poly.pdbx_strand_id
1 'polypeptide(L)'
;MNPTMVIALLVLAVLGALFCAAAWLAIRSRNMQVWLGSYLRRRPRSAVQGPTHIMFCFVDHYEPAWGRVDLDTQRRRVDRWYRDYPAMASRHRDADGRPPQHSFFYPEEEYLPEHLDKIAGLCADGYGEIEIHLHHDNDTPENFCATISRFNELLHARHGALSRDRRTGQLRFGFIHGNWSLDNSRADGRWCGLNNELILLRELGCYADFTLPSAPSETQTRTINAIYYATDDPCHPKSHDTGTPVRVDGTHTGDLMIIQGPLGLDWKRRRKLVMPRIENADVRHSCPPTPERVDAWVRTGIHVEGRPDWIFIKIHTHGTQERDMDTLLGEPMHAMHDHLEKHYNDGRRYVLHYVTARETYNIIKAAEAGMQGNPARYRDFELPPPPGVTRWTRQGLAPDEVEATADVPGME
;
A
#
# COMPACT_ATOMS: atom_id res chain seq x y z
N MET A 1 27.76 52.34 9.40
CA MET A 1 26.40 52.02 8.88
C MET A 1 25.43 53.05 9.43
N ASN A 2 24.52 53.59 8.62
CA ASN A 2 23.45 54.47 9.10
C ASN A 2 22.61 53.73 10.17
N PRO A 3 22.28 54.32 11.34
CA PRO A 3 21.42 53.71 12.36
C PRO A 3 20.13 53.09 11.80
N THR A 4 19.52 53.72 10.79
CA THR A 4 18.34 53.19 10.09
C THR A 4 18.63 51.86 9.38
N MET A 5 19.82 51.71 8.80
CA MET A 5 20.26 50.48 8.14
C MET A 5 20.54 49.37 9.15
N VAL A 6 21.10 49.70 10.32
CA VAL A 6 21.29 48.74 11.42
C VAL A 6 19.94 48.22 11.92
N ILE A 7 18.97 49.11 12.15
CA ILE A 7 17.61 48.72 12.58
C ILE A 7 16.93 47.85 11.54
N ALA A 8 16.99 48.21 10.24
CA ALA A 8 16.41 47.41 9.18
C ALA A 8 17.00 45.99 9.11
N LEU A 9 18.33 45.86 9.25
CA LEU A 9 19.00 44.56 9.28
C LEU A 9 18.59 43.74 10.51
N LEU A 10 18.47 44.37 11.69
CA LEU A 10 17.99 43.69 12.90
C LEU A 10 16.54 43.21 12.76
N VAL A 11 15.66 44.04 12.19
CA VAL A 11 14.26 43.67 11.92
C VAL A 11 14.20 42.49 10.95
N LEU A 12 14.96 42.52 9.85
CA LEU A 12 15.03 41.42 8.89
C LEU A 12 15.59 40.14 9.53
N ALA A 13 16.61 40.24 10.39
CA ALA A 13 17.17 39.11 11.10
C ALA A 13 16.14 38.49 12.07
N VAL A 14 15.40 39.31 12.81
CA VAL A 14 14.32 38.85 13.71
C VAL A 14 13.19 38.19 12.91
N LEU A 15 12.74 38.81 11.82
CA LEU A 15 11.71 38.23 10.95
C LEU A 15 12.17 36.90 10.33
N GLY A 16 13.42 36.81 9.90
CA GLY A 16 14.03 35.58 9.41
C GLY A 16 14.08 34.49 10.49
N ALA A 17 14.49 34.83 11.71
CA ALA A 17 14.51 33.89 12.83
C ALA A 17 13.11 33.38 13.19
N LEU A 18 12.11 34.27 13.23
CA LEU A 18 10.70 33.91 13.46
C LEU A 18 10.15 33.00 12.36
N PHE A 19 10.48 33.28 11.10
CA PHE A 19 10.11 32.43 9.97
C PHE A 19 10.73 31.03 10.09
N CYS A 20 12.03 30.94 10.38
CA CYS A 20 12.73 29.67 10.59
C CYS A 20 12.13 28.87 11.75
N ALA A 21 11.81 29.53 12.88
CA ALA A 21 11.17 28.88 14.02
C ALA A 21 9.77 28.35 13.67
N ALA A 22 8.96 29.14 12.96
CA ALA A 22 7.63 28.71 12.51
C ALA A 22 7.70 27.54 11.52
N ALA A 23 8.66 27.55 10.59
CA ALA A 23 8.89 26.44 9.65
C ALA A 23 9.35 25.17 10.39
N TRP A 24 10.27 25.31 11.35
CA TRP A 24 10.74 24.19 12.19
C TRP A 24 9.60 23.57 13.01
N LEU A 25 8.77 24.40 13.64
CA LEU A 25 7.58 23.94 14.37
C LEU A 25 6.57 23.24 13.46
N ALA A 26 6.34 23.76 12.25
CA ALA A 26 5.45 23.13 11.28
C ALA A 26 5.95 21.74 10.86
N ILE A 27 7.24 21.62 10.54
CA ILE A 27 7.91 20.36 10.20
C ILE A 27 7.77 19.36 11.36
N ARG A 28 8.11 19.78 12.59
CA ARG A 28 8.07 18.93 13.79
C ARG A 28 6.66 18.50 14.17
N SER A 29 5.68 19.38 14.06
CA SER A 29 4.27 19.10 14.42
C SER A 29 3.59 18.03 13.55
N ARG A 30 4.22 17.67 12.42
CA ARG A 30 3.72 16.69 11.45
C ARG A 30 4.76 15.60 11.15
N ASN A 31 5.78 15.48 12.00
CA ASN A 31 6.88 14.52 11.85
C ASN A 31 7.60 14.55 10.49
N MET A 32 7.56 15.68 9.79
CA MET A 32 8.17 15.80 8.47
C MET A 32 9.70 15.72 8.53
N GLN A 33 10.32 16.01 9.68
CA GLN A 33 11.76 15.84 9.88
C GLN A 33 12.24 14.41 9.62
N VAL A 34 11.35 13.43 9.74
CA VAL A 34 11.67 12.01 9.52
C VAL A 34 11.94 11.74 8.04
N TRP A 35 11.08 12.24 7.15
CA TRP A 35 11.08 11.84 5.75
C TRP A 35 11.43 12.95 4.74
N LEU A 36 11.36 14.23 5.14
CA LEU A 36 11.57 15.35 4.22
C LEU A 36 12.98 15.35 3.61
N GLY A 37 13.98 14.90 4.36
CA GLY A 37 15.34 14.74 3.85
C GLY A 37 15.41 13.73 2.69
N SER A 38 14.70 12.60 2.81
CA SER A 38 14.61 11.59 1.76
C SER A 38 13.81 12.10 0.55
N TYR A 39 12.72 12.83 0.80
CA TYR A 39 11.93 13.49 -0.25
C TYR A 39 12.77 14.46 -1.09
N LEU A 40 13.58 15.31 -0.44
CA LEU A 40 14.40 16.31 -1.14
C LEU A 40 15.59 15.71 -1.89
N ARG A 41 16.11 14.55 -1.46
CA ARG A 41 17.23 13.86 -2.13
C ARG A 41 16.76 12.93 -3.26
N ARG A 42 15.46 12.78 -3.43
CA ARG A 42 14.89 11.85 -4.39
C ARG A 42 15.30 12.22 -5.81
N ARG A 43 15.82 11.23 -6.54
CA ARG A 43 16.14 11.38 -7.96
C ARG A 43 14.88 11.14 -8.81
N PRO A 44 14.69 11.90 -9.89
CA PRO A 44 13.66 11.58 -10.87
C PRO A 44 13.86 10.18 -11.43
N ARG A 45 12.76 9.48 -11.69
CA ARG A 45 12.77 8.21 -12.41
C ARG A 45 13.42 8.39 -13.78
N SER A 46 14.27 7.45 -14.18
CA SER A 46 14.89 7.43 -15.51
C SER A 46 13.82 7.28 -16.60
N ALA A 47 14.05 7.91 -17.75
CA ALA A 47 13.23 7.68 -18.93
C ALA A 47 13.42 6.23 -19.42
N VAL A 48 12.35 5.63 -19.95
CA VAL A 48 12.33 4.25 -20.45
C VAL A 48 11.97 4.23 -21.93
N GLN A 49 12.47 3.21 -22.62
CA GLN A 49 12.01 2.89 -23.97
C GLN A 49 10.75 2.03 -23.87
N GLY A 50 9.71 2.35 -24.65
CA GLY A 50 8.42 1.68 -24.58
C GLY A 50 7.47 2.26 -23.53
N PRO A 51 6.34 1.58 -23.26
CA PRO A 51 5.34 2.06 -22.31
C PRO A 51 5.84 1.97 -20.86
N THR A 52 5.34 2.87 -20.01
CA THR A 52 5.39 2.69 -18.56
C THR A 52 4.15 1.91 -18.11
N HIS A 53 4.36 0.77 -17.48
CA HIS A 53 3.31 -0.02 -16.86
C HIS A 53 2.99 0.52 -15.47
N ILE A 54 1.69 0.65 -15.17
CA ILE A 54 1.18 1.21 -13.92
C ILE A 54 0.41 0.11 -13.18
N MET A 55 1.01 -0.41 -12.13
CA MET A 55 0.36 -1.31 -11.19
C MET A 55 -0.34 -0.46 -10.14
N PHE A 56 -1.66 -0.37 -10.25
CA PHE A 56 -2.50 0.39 -9.33
C PHE A 56 -3.11 -0.54 -8.29
N CYS A 57 -2.60 -0.45 -7.06
CA CYS A 57 -2.95 -1.27 -5.91
C CYS A 57 -3.74 -0.43 -4.90
N PHE A 58 -4.96 -0.86 -4.57
CA PHE A 58 -5.77 -0.22 -3.55
C PHE A 58 -5.90 -1.15 -2.34
N VAL A 59 -5.31 -0.74 -1.21
CA VAL A 59 -5.39 -1.46 0.06
C VAL A 59 -6.34 -0.77 1.02
N ASP A 60 -6.99 -1.53 1.90
CA ASP A 60 -8.02 -1.00 2.78
C ASP A 60 -7.87 -1.56 4.20
N HIS A 61 -7.79 -0.66 5.17
CA HIS A 61 -8.00 -0.96 6.58
C HIS A 61 -9.50 -1.22 6.80
N TYR A 62 -9.94 -2.41 6.40
CA TYR A 62 -11.36 -2.73 6.30
C TYR A 62 -11.93 -3.11 7.66
N GLU A 63 -12.38 -2.11 8.43
CA GLU A 63 -12.80 -2.26 9.83
C GLU A 63 -14.32 -2.03 10.00
N PRO A 64 -15.21 -3.02 9.74
CA PRO A 64 -16.64 -2.83 9.88
C PRO A 64 -17.05 -2.32 11.27
N ALA A 65 -16.33 -2.69 12.33
CA ALA A 65 -16.63 -2.28 13.69
C ALA A 65 -15.95 -0.96 14.11
N TRP A 66 -15.30 -0.23 13.19
CA TRP A 66 -14.66 1.05 13.49
C TRP A 66 -15.57 1.99 14.29
N GLY A 67 -15.03 2.54 15.38
CA GLY A 67 -15.79 3.37 16.32
C GLY A 67 -16.65 2.58 17.31
N ARG A 68 -16.50 1.24 17.37
CA ARG A 68 -17.25 0.31 18.23
C ARG A 68 -18.77 0.44 18.06
N VAL A 69 -19.20 0.55 16.80
CA VAL A 69 -20.61 0.69 16.44
C VAL A 69 -21.38 -0.62 16.62
N ASP A 70 -22.71 -0.53 16.72
CA ASP A 70 -23.60 -1.69 16.84
C ASP A 70 -23.55 -2.58 15.58
N LEU A 71 -23.92 -3.85 15.74
CA LEU A 71 -23.85 -4.85 14.67
C LEU A 71 -24.67 -4.47 13.42
N ASP A 72 -25.81 -3.81 13.58
CA ASP A 72 -26.63 -3.40 12.42
C ASP A 72 -25.95 -2.29 11.62
N THR A 73 -25.22 -1.39 12.29
CA THR A 73 -24.35 -0.41 11.63
C THR A 73 -23.20 -1.10 10.88
N GLN A 74 -22.54 -2.08 11.48
CA GLN A 74 -21.48 -2.86 10.82
C GLN A 74 -22.01 -3.57 9.56
N ARG A 75 -23.17 -4.24 9.68
CA ARG A 75 -23.85 -4.89 8.55
C ARG A 75 -24.16 -3.93 7.42
N ARG A 76 -24.69 -2.74 7.73
CA ARG A 76 -24.96 -1.71 6.71
C ARG A 76 -23.69 -1.24 5.98
N ARG A 77 -22.55 -1.14 6.68
CA ARG A 77 -21.26 -0.80 6.07
C ARG A 77 -20.85 -1.89 5.08
N VAL A 78 -20.91 -3.16 5.48
CA VAL A 78 -20.55 -4.30 4.62
C VAL A 78 -21.52 -4.47 3.46
N ASP A 79 -22.83 -4.36 3.70
CA ASP A 79 -23.88 -4.42 2.67
C ASP A 79 -23.67 -3.38 1.57
N ARG A 80 -23.27 -2.18 1.99
CA ARG A 80 -23.02 -1.09 1.06
C ARG A 80 -21.80 -1.37 0.19
N TRP A 81 -20.71 -1.89 0.76
CA TRP A 81 -19.56 -2.35 -0.05
C TRP A 81 -19.95 -3.48 -1.00
N TYR A 82 -20.65 -4.49 -0.48
CA TYR A 82 -21.09 -5.65 -1.25
C TYR A 82 -21.93 -5.25 -2.48
N ARG A 83 -22.78 -4.23 -2.35
CA ARG A 83 -23.63 -3.74 -3.44
C ARG A 83 -22.95 -2.70 -4.34
N ASP A 84 -22.37 -1.67 -3.74
CA ASP A 84 -21.97 -0.46 -4.47
C ASP A 84 -20.58 -0.59 -5.09
N TYR A 85 -19.66 -1.37 -4.50
CA TYR A 85 -18.32 -1.53 -5.06
C TYR A 85 -18.34 -2.24 -6.42
N PRO A 86 -19.03 -3.40 -6.60
CA PRO A 86 -19.19 -4.01 -7.91
C PRO A 86 -19.85 -3.08 -8.93
N ALA A 87 -20.89 -2.33 -8.53
CA ALA A 87 -21.60 -1.40 -9.41
C ALA A 87 -20.69 -0.28 -9.92
N MET A 88 -19.80 0.23 -9.07
CA MET A 88 -18.79 1.22 -9.42
C MET A 88 -17.70 0.60 -10.29
N ALA A 89 -17.03 -0.45 -9.80
CA ALA A 89 -15.86 -1.06 -10.43
C ALA A 89 -16.19 -1.68 -11.80
N SER A 90 -17.39 -2.24 -11.98
CA SER A 90 -17.82 -2.85 -13.24
C SER A 90 -17.90 -1.90 -14.42
N ARG A 91 -17.82 -0.59 -14.20
CA ARG A 91 -17.85 0.44 -15.26
C ARG A 91 -16.46 0.77 -15.82
N HIS A 92 -15.42 0.21 -15.22
CA HIS A 92 -14.02 0.57 -15.44
C HIS A 92 -13.20 -0.63 -15.89
N ARG A 93 -12.18 -0.44 -16.73
CA ARG A 93 -11.33 -1.50 -17.27
C ARG A 93 -9.89 -1.05 -17.45
N ASP A 94 -8.97 -1.87 -16.95
CA ASP A 94 -7.54 -1.73 -17.25
C ASP A 94 -7.17 -2.30 -18.64
N ALA A 95 -5.87 -2.34 -18.97
CA ALA A 95 -5.38 -2.85 -20.26
C ALA A 95 -5.68 -4.34 -20.49
N ASP A 96 -5.93 -5.09 -19.41
CA ASP A 96 -6.19 -6.52 -19.43
C ASP A 96 -7.70 -6.83 -19.44
N GLY A 97 -8.54 -5.80 -19.42
CA GLY A 97 -10.00 -5.94 -19.31
C GLY A 97 -10.46 -6.28 -17.88
N ARG A 98 -9.63 -6.04 -16.86
CA ARG A 98 -10.00 -6.27 -15.46
C ARG A 98 -10.61 -5.00 -14.86
N PRO A 99 -11.64 -5.13 -14.00
CA PRO A 99 -12.15 -4.01 -13.23
C PRO A 99 -11.12 -3.61 -12.14
N PRO A 100 -11.28 -2.43 -11.53
CA PRO A 100 -10.60 -2.08 -10.29
C PRO A 100 -10.61 -3.23 -9.28
N GLN A 101 -9.44 -3.48 -8.68
CA GLN A 101 -9.26 -4.53 -7.67
C GLN A 101 -9.07 -3.87 -6.31
N HIS A 102 -9.63 -4.49 -5.27
CA HIS A 102 -9.50 -4.04 -3.89
C HIS A 102 -8.83 -5.11 -3.02
N SER A 103 -7.90 -4.70 -2.16
CA SER A 103 -7.30 -5.61 -1.17
C SER A 103 -7.87 -5.29 0.20
N PHE A 104 -8.75 -6.16 0.68
CA PHE A 104 -9.43 -6.01 1.96
C PHE A 104 -8.55 -6.57 3.07
N PHE A 105 -7.83 -5.71 3.80
CA PHE A 105 -7.09 -6.15 4.98
C PHE A 105 -8.07 -6.17 6.16
N TYR A 106 -8.54 -7.36 6.53
CA TYR A 106 -9.61 -7.53 7.51
C TYR A 106 -9.02 -7.77 8.92
N PRO A 107 -9.47 -7.03 9.96
CA PRO A 107 -8.97 -7.15 11.33
C PRO A 107 -9.36 -8.49 11.97
N GLU A 108 -8.38 -9.24 12.46
CA GLU A 108 -8.62 -10.51 13.16
C GLU A 108 -9.58 -10.36 14.34
N GLU A 109 -9.40 -9.30 15.11
CA GLU A 109 -10.12 -9.03 16.35
C GLU A 109 -11.58 -8.59 16.13
N GLU A 110 -11.96 -8.23 14.89
CA GLU A 110 -13.34 -7.93 14.50
C GLU A 110 -13.96 -9.05 13.64
N TYR A 111 -13.40 -10.26 13.69
CA TYR A 111 -13.89 -11.38 12.89
C TYR A 111 -15.38 -11.66 13.17
N LEU A 112 -16.18 -11.48 12.14
CA LEU A 112 -17.58 -11.89 12.10
C LEU A 112 -17.82 -12.68 10.80
N PRO A 113 -18.27 -13.94 10.88
CA PRO A 113 -18.48 -14.75 9.69
C PRO A 113 -19.37 -14.07 8.64
N GLU A 114 -20.48 -13.45 9.07
CA GLU A 114 -21.44 -12.79 8.15
C GLU A 114 -20.85 -11.60 7.38
N HIS A 115 -19.79 -10.98 7.90
CA HIS A 115 -19.07 -9.92 7.20
C HIS A 115 -18.09 -10.50 6.19
N LEU A 116 -17.22 -11.43 6.63
CA LEU A 116 -16.23 -12.05 5.76
C LEU A 116 -16.87 -12.83 4.62
N ASP A 117 -17.98 -13.54 4.85
CA ASP A 117 -18.67 -14.31 3.81
C ASP A 117 -19.09 -13.40 2.64
N LYS A 118 -19.50 -12.15 2.92
CA LYS A 118 -19.84 -11.15 1.88
C LYS A 118 -18.60 -10.63 1.14
N ILE A 119 -17.52 -10.35 1.86
CA ILE A 119 -16.27 -9.90 1.22
C ILE A 119 -15.65 -11.02 0.40
N ALA A 120 -15.68 -12.26 0.89
CA ALA A 120 -15.26 -13.44 0.14
C ALA A 120 -16.10 -13.60 -1.13
N GLY A 121 -17.41 -13.33 -1.07
CA GLY A 121 -18.28 -13.23 -2.24
C GLY A 121 -17.81 -12.20 -3.27
N LEU A 122 -17.44 -10.98 -2.84
CA LEU A 122 -16.87 -9.97 -3.74
C LEU A 122 -15.58 -10.45 -4.41
N CYS A 123 -14.70 -11.09 -3.65
CA CYS A 123 -13.44 -11.63 -4.17
C CYS A 123 -13.68 -12.79 -5.15
N ALA A 124 -14.65 -13.66 -4.84
CA ALA A 124 -15.11 -14.72 -5.73
C ALA A 124 -15.68 -14.16 -7.04
N ASP A 125 -16.34 -13.00 -7.01
CA ASP A 125 -16.84 -12.30 -8.20
C ASP A 125 -15.75 -11.50 -8.95
N GLY A 126 -14.49 -11.54 -8.50
CA GLY A 126 -13.34 -10.97 -9.19
C GLY A 126 -13.05 -9.50 -8.88
N TYR A 127 -13.55 -9.00 -7.74
CA TYR A 127 -13.37 -7.60 -7.32
C TYR A 127 -12.22 -7.37 -6.33
N GLY A 128 -11.51 -8.41 -5.91
CA GLY A 128 -10.43 -8.23 -4.95
C GLY A 128 -9.93 -9.51 -4.29
N GLU A 129 -9.11 -9.33 -3.26
CA GLU A 129 -8.57 -10.38 -2.38
C GLU A 129 -8.64 -9.94 -0.91
N ILE A 130 -8.65 -10.91 0.01
CA ILE A 130 -8.64 -10.68 1.47
C ILE A 130 -7.25 -10.94 2.01
N GLU A 131 -6.75 -10.02 2.84
CA GLU A 131 -5.45 -10.06 3.51
C GLU A 131 -5.62 -9.76 5.01
N ILE A 132 -4.53 -9.77 5.78
CA ILE A 132 -4.59 -9.68 7.25
C ILE A 132 -4.29 -8.28 7.76
N HIS A 133 -5.19 -7.81 8.60
CA HIS A 133 -5.04 -6.62 9.42
C HIS A 133 -5.07 -7.02 10.89
N LEU A 134 -4.33 -6.32 11.75
CA LEU A 134 -4.36 -6.56 13.19
C LEU A 134 -4.11 -5.26 13.96
N HIS A 135 -4.98 -4.94 14.91
CA HIS A 135 -4.65 -4.03 16.00
C HIS A 135 -4.22 -4.82 17.23
N HIS A 136 -3.03 -4.53 17.74
CA HIS A 136 -2.52 -5.13 18.97
C HIS A 136 -1.72 -4.10 19.78
N ASP A 137 -1.57 -4.33 21.09
CA ASP A 137 -0.90 -3.42 22.02
C ASP A 137 -0.38 -4.19 23.24
N ASN A 138 0.90 -3.99 23.59
CA ASN A 138 1.62 -4.78 24.59
C ASN A 138 1.51 -6.29 24.34
N ASP A 139 1.57 -6.70 23.07
CA ASP A 139 1.49 -8.10 22.67
C ASP A 139 2.76 -8.89 23.06
N THR A 140 2.67 -10.21 23.05
CA THR A 140 3.83 -11.12 23.22
C THR A 140 4.02 -11.97 21.97
N PRO A 141 5.26 -12.43 21.69
CA PRO A 141 5.51 -13.29 20.52
C PRO A 141 4.60 -14.53 20.48
N GLU A 142 4.31 -15.13 21.63
CA GLU A 142 3.47 -16.32 21.73
C GLU A 142 2.01 -16.01 21.34
N ASN A 143 1.44 -14.92 21.86
CA ASN A 143 0.07 -14.54 21.54
C ASN A 143 -0.07 -14.09 20.09
N PHE A 144 0.88 -13.30 19.58
CA PHE A 144 0.92 -12.87 18.19
C PHE A 144 0.97 -14.07 17.23
N CYS A 145 1.90 -15.00 17.45
CA CYS A 145 2.01 -16.22 16.65
C CYS A 145 0.74 -17.07 16.67
N ALA A 146 0.15 -17.27 17.85
CA ALA A 146 -1.09 -18.04 17.99
C ALA A 146 -2.28 -17.36 17.27
N THR A 147 -2.37 -16.04 17.36
CA THR A 147 -3.44 -15.24 16.75
C THR A 147 -3.36 -15.28 15.23
N ILE A 148 -2.21 -14.92 14.66
CA ILE A 148 -2.01 -14.92 13.21
C ILE A 148 -2.13 -16.33 12.62
N SER A 149 -1.57 -17.35 13.28
CA SER A 149 -1.69 -18.73 12.79
C SER A 149 -3.15 -19.20 12.73
N ARG A 150 -3.93 -18.91 13.78
CA ARG A 150 -5.37 -19.22 13.81
C ARG A 150 -6.11 -18.48 12.70
N PHE A 151 -5.82 -17.20 12.51
CA PHE A 151 -6.51 -16.39 11.52
C PHE A 151 -6.16 -16.77 10.08
N ASN A 152 -4.89 -17.11 9.80
CA ASN A 152 -4.46 -17.68 8.53
C ASN A 152 -5.32 -18.89 8.14
N GLU A 153 -5.39 -19.88 9.03
CA GLU A 153 -6.17 -21.10 8.76
C GLU A 153 -7.67 -20.81 8.65
N LEU A 154 -8.21 -19.89 9.47
CA LEU A 154 -9.62 -19.49 9.41
C LEU A 154 -9.96 -18.84 8.07
N LEU A 155 -9.19 -17.84 7.64
CA LEU A 155 -9.38 -17.14 6.38
C LEU A 155 -9.31 -18.10 5.20
N HIS A 156 -8.33 -19.01 5.21
CA HIS A 156 -8.18 -19.96 4.12
C HIS A 156 -9.27 -21.04 4.10
N ALA A 157 -9.46 -21.75 5.22
CA ALA A 157 -10.35 -22.91 5.26
C ALA A 157 -11.83 -22.53 5.14
N ARG A 158 -12.23 -21.37 5.67
CA ARG A 158 -13.65 -20.96 5.69
C ARG A 158 -14.01 -20.04 4.53
N HIS A 159 -13.13 -19.11 4.16
CA HIS A 159 -13.44 -18.04 3.21
C HIS A 159 -12.74 -18.21 1.85
N GLY A 160 -11.93 -19.26 1.70
CA GLY A 160 -11.15 -19.48 0.48
C GLY A 160 -10.12 -18.37 0.22
N ALA A 161 -9.79 -17.59 1.24
CA ALA A 161 -8.79 -16.52 1.16
C ALA A 161 -7.37 -17.08 1.33
N LEU A 162 -6.37 -16.21 1.15
CA LEU A 162 -4.94 -16.51 1.29
C LEU A 162 -4.39 -17.57 0.33
N SER A 163 -3.19 -17.31 -0.13
CA SER A 163 -2.49 -18.19 -1.07
C SER A 163 -1.71 -19.25 -0.32
N ARG A 164 -1.51 -20.41 -0.93
CA ARG A 164 -0.51 -21.38 -0.45
C ARG A 164 0.74 -21.28 -1.31
N ASP A 165 1.88 -21.17 -0.65
CA ASP A 165 3.17 -21.35 -1.29
C ASP A 165 3.24 -22.77 -1.89
N ARG A 166 3.48 -22.88 -3.20
CA ARG A 166 3.46 -24.18 -3.89
C ARG A 166 4.58 -25.12 -3.43
N ARG A 167 5.68 -24.57 -2.91
CA ARG A 167 6.87 -25.33 -2.52
C ARG A 167 6.79 -25.76 -1.07
N THR A 168 6.37 -24.87 -0.17
CA THR A 168 6.35 -25.15 1.28
C THR A 168 4.98 -25.59 1.79
N GLY A 169 3.90 -25.32 1.04
CA GLY A 169 2.51 -25.53 1.48
C GLY A 169 2.02 -24.51 2.52
N GLN A 170 2.89 -23.60 2.95
CA GLN A 170 2.58 -22.57 3.95
C GLN A 170 1.56 -21.57 3.40
N LEU A 171 0.63 -21.13 4.25
CA LEU A 171 -0.25 -20.00 3.93
C LEU A 171 0.56 -18.71 3.87
N ARG A 172 0.28 -17.90 2.85
CA ARG A 172 0.96 -16.64 2.58
C ARG A 172 -0.06 -15.51 2.54
N PHE A 173 0.28 -14.41 3.22
CA PHE A 173 -0.60 -13.26 3.40
C PHE A 173 0.18 -11.94 3.34
N GLY A 174 -0.49 -10.87 2.96
CA GLY A 174 -0.03 -9.49 3.12
C GLY A 174 -0.49 -8.95 4.48
N PHE A 175 0.29 -8.05 5.06
CA PHE A 175 -0.01 -7.48 6.36
C PHE A 175 -0.19 -5.96 6.33
N ILE A 176 -1.16 -5.47 7.09
CA ILE A 176 -1.24 -4.08 7.53
C ILE A 176 -1.32 -4.07 9.06
N HIS A 177 -0.44 -3.28 9.66
CA HIS A 177 -0.51 -3.02 11.10
C HIS A 177 -1.57 -1.94 11.37
N GLY A 178 -2.66 -2.29 12.05
CA GLY A 178 -3.82 -1.38 12.17
C GLY A 178 -3.59 -0.12 12.97
N ASN A 179 -2.72 -0.21 13.98
CA ASN A 179 -2.25 0.96 14.71
C ASN A 179 -1.12 1.74 14.01
N TRP A 180 -0.76 1.39 12.77
CA TRP A 180 0.35 1.98 12.01
C TRP A 180 1.70 1.91 12.72
N SER A 181 1.84 1.00 13.68
CA SER A 181 2.91 0.96 14.67
C SER A 181 3.77 -0.29 14.52
N LEU A 182 3.90 -0.78 13.27
CA LEU A 182 4.70 -1.94 12.88
C LEU A 182 6.04 -1.93 13.60
N ASP A 183 6.44 -3.08 14.11
CA ASP A 183 7.69 -3.32 14.82
C ASP A 183 7.91 -2.30 15.95
N ASN A 184 6.87 -2.13 16.76
CA ASN A 184 6.83 -1.28 17.95
C ASN A 184 7.31 0.17 17.72
N SER A 185 6.96 0.73 16.56
CA SER A 185 7.60 1.94 16.03
C SER A 185 7.21 3.27 16.68
N ARG A 186 6.32 3.24 17.66
CA ARG A 186 5.99 4.43 18.46
C ARG A 186 7.02 4.65 19.56
N ALA A 187 7.36 5.92 19.79
CA ALA A 187 8.34 6.27 20.82
C ALA A 187 7.88 5.92 22.25
N ASP A 188 6.57 5.78 22.48
CA ASP A 188 6.00 5.40 23.78
C ASP A 188 5.84 3.88 23.97
N GLY A 189 6.23 3.07 22.98
CA GLY A 189 6.11 1.61 23.02
C GLY A 189 4.67 1.09 23.03
N ARG A 190 3.68 1.93 22.69
CA ARG A 190 2.27 1.54 22.62
C ARG A 190 1.89 1.06 21.23
N TRP A 191 0.76 0.36 21.21
CA TRP A 191 0.03 -0.06 20.02
C TRP A 191 0.78 -1.05 19.12
N CYS A 192 1.66 -1.85 19.74
CA CYS A 192 2.28 -3.05 19.19
C CYS A 192 2.80 -3.90 20.37
N GLY A 193 4.03 -3.64 20.84
CA GLY A 193 4.68 -4.36 21.94
C GLY A 193 5.78 -5.35 21.51
N LEU A 194 6.02 -5.50 20.20
CA LEU A 194 6.97 -6.47 19.63
C LEU A 194 8.07 -5.77 18.82
N ASN A 195 9.32 -5.90 19.26
CA ASN A 195 10.50 -5.43 18.51
C ASN A 195 11.05 -6.48 17.52
N ASN A 196 10.43 -7.67 17.46
CA ASN A 196 10.78 -8.74 16.53
C ASN A 196 9.60 -9.06 15.60
N GLU A 197 8.70 -8.10 15.38
CA GLU A 197 7.44 -8.33 14.66
C GLU A 197 7.70 -8.74 13.20
N LEU A 198 8.75 -8.24 12.54
CA LEU A 198 9.04 -8.57 11.15
C LEU A 198 9.50 -10.02 11.00
N ILE A 199 10.33 -10.51 11.92
CA ILE A 199 10.73 -11.92 12.01
C ILE A 199 9.49 -12.81 12.19
N LEU A 200 8.63 -12.47 13.15
CA LEU A 200 7.42 -13.25 13.43
C LEU A 200 6.49 -13.28 12.21
N LEU A 201 6.23 -12.12 11.60
CA LEU A 201 5.44 -12.02 10.38
C LEU A 201 5.98 -12.91 9.26
N ARG A 202 7.30 -12.87 9.00
CA ARG A 202 7.95 -13.74 8.01
C ARG A 202 7.74 -15.22 8.33
N GLU A 203 8.00 -15.63 9.56
CA GLU A 203 7.88 -17.02 10.00
C GLU A 203 6.44 -17.54 9.89
N LEU A 204 5.46 -16.65 10.07
CA LEU A 204 4.04 -16.95 9.93
C LEU A 204 3.56 -16.99 8.47
N GLY A 205 4.39 -16.56 7.52
CA GLY A 205 4.11 -16.60 6.08
C GLY A 205 3.80 -15.24 5.44
N CYS A 206 3.97 -14.13 6.16
CA CYS A 206 3.76 -12.79 5.61
C CYS A 206 4.73 -12.55 4.44
N TYR A 207 4.21 -12.19 3.26
CA TYR A 207 5.04 -11.94 2.09
C TYR A 207 5.49 -10.48 1.97
N ALA A 208 4.68 -9.53 2.46
CA ALA A 208 5.01 -8.11 2.47
C ALA A 208 4.10 -7.30 3.42
N ASP A 209 4.64 -6.19 3.91
CA ASP A 209 3.91 -5.14 4.62
C ASP A 209 3.37 -4.07 3.66
N PHE A 210 2.14 -3.62 3.95
CA PHE A 210 1.44 -2.54 3.24
C PHE A 210 1.03 -1.39 4.17
N THR A 211 1.63 -1.25 5.36
CA THR A 211 1.28 -0.22 6.34
C THR A 211 1.66 1.19 5.88
N LEU A 212 2.70 1.38 5.06
CA LEU A 212 3.26 2.73 4.81
C LEU A 212 2.75 3.39 3.51
N PRO A 213 2.50 4.71 3.47
CA PRO A 213 2.97 5.71 4.42
C PRO A 213 2.00 5.98 5.58
N SER A 214 2.53 6.17 6.79
CA SER A 214 1.78 6.55 7.99
C SER A 214 1.88 8.05 8.31
N ALA A 215 2.59 8.83 7.50
CA ALA A 215 2.70 10.28 7.68
C ALA A 215 1.29 10.91 7.80
N PRO A 216 1.06 11.82 8.78
CA PRO A 216 2.05 12.54 9.58
C PRO A 216 2.46 11.87 10.92
N SER A 217 2.15 10.59 11.12
CA SER A 217 2.55 9.85 12.32
C SER A 217 4.07 9.83 12.51
N GLU A 218 4.51 9.71 13.77
CA GLU A 218 5.92 9.47 14.12
C GLU A 218 6.41 8.08 13.68
N THR A 219 5.48 7.15 13.47
CA THR A 219 5.76 5.79 12.99
C THR A 219 6.21 5.76 11.54
N GLN A 220 6.07 6.89 10.81
CA GLN A 220 6.56 7.01 9.45
C GLN A 220 8.06 6.75 9.40
N THR A 221 8.53 6.09 8.35
CA THR A 221 9.94 5.76 8.12
C THR A 221 10.71 6.88 7.43
N ARG A 222 12.04 6.88 7.59
CA ARG A 222 12.94 7.74 6.81
C ARG A 222 13.00 7.32 5.35
N THR A 223 13.05 6.03 5.05
CA THR A 223 12.91 5.53 3.68
C THR A 223 11.49 5.77 3.21
N ILE A 224 11.30 6.44 2.07
CA ILE A 224 9.98 6.75 1.50
C ILE A 224 9.96 6.44 0.01
N ASN A 225 8.77 6.22 -0.55
CA ASN A 225 8.54 6.03 -1.97
C ASN A 225 9.41 4.93 -2.59
N ALA A 226 9.57 3.82 -1.86
CA ALA A 226 10.46 2.72 -2.22
C ALA A 226 9.79 1.37 -1.97
N ILE A 227 10.36 0.35 -2.60
CA ILE A 227 10.13 -1.06 -2.32
C ILE A 227 11.46 -1.61 -1.82
N TYR A 228 11.50 -2.10 -0.59
CA TYR A 228 12.74 -2.52 0.04
C TYR A 228 12.51 -3.66 1.01
N TYR A 229 13.54 -4.44 1.28
CA TYR A 229 13.53 -5.39 2.39
C TYR A 229 14.04 -4.73 3.67
N ALA A 230 13.29 -4.88 4.74
CA ALA A 230 13.70 -4.55 6.09
C ALA A 230 14.31 -5.78 6.78
N THR A 231 15.38 -5.55 7.55
CA THR A 231 15.96 -6.56 8.46
C THR A 231 15.60 -6.16 9.87
N ASP A 232 15.05 -7.09 10.62
CA ASP A 232 14.60 -6.88 11.99
C ASP A 232 15.77 -6.81 12.97
N ASP A 233 15.61 -6.04 14.04
CA ASP A 233 16.49 -6.04 15.21
C ASP A 233 15.64 -6.32 16.45
N PRO A 234 15.60 -7.58 16.94
CA PRO A 234 14.80 -7.95 18.11
C PRO A 234 15.08 -7.12 19.38
N CYS A 235 16.22 -6.42 19.44
CA CYS A 235 16.57 -5.57 20.58
C CYS A 235 16.02 -4.15 20.47
N HIS A 236 15.61 -3.69 19.28
CA HIS A 236 15.22 -2.30 19.03
C HIS A 236 13.96 -2.21 18.15
N PRO A 237 13.05 -1.26 18.43
CA PRO A 237 11.88 -1.06 17.58
C PRO A 237 12.25 -0.41 16.25
N LYS A 238 11.29 -0.44 15.31
CA LYS A 238 11.28 0.31 14.04
C LYS A 238 12.44 -0.03 13.12
N SER A 239 12.82 -1.30 13.07
CA SER A 239 13.82 -1.88 12.18
C SER A 239 13.53 -1.57 10.71
N HIS A 240 12.25 -1.41 10.35
CA HIS A 240 11.81 -1.04 9.01
C HIS A 240 12.01 0.46 8.65
N ASP A 241 12.58 1.31 9.52
CA ASP A 241 12.89 2.73 9.23
C ASP A 241 13.76 2.91 7.97
N THR A 242 14.61 1.91 7.71
CA THR A 242 15.41 1.74 6.51
C THR A 242 15.42 0.31 6.02
N GLY A 243 16.05 0.07 4.86
CA GLY A 243 16.34 -1.28 4.40
C GLY A 243 17.03 -1.29 3.05
N THR A 244 17.14 -2.48 2.46
CA THR A 244 17.81 -2.71 1.18
C THR A 244 16.81 -2.61 0.03
N PRO A 245 16.99 -1.68 -0.93
CA PRO A 245 16.08 -1.58 -2.07
C PRO A 245 16.01 -2.89 -2.87
N VAL A 246 14.80 -3.31 -3.21
CA VAL A 246 14.55 -4.40 -4.16
C VAL A 246 15.05 -3.96 -5.53
N ARG A 247 15.83 -4.81 -6.19
CA ARG A 247 16.49 -4.49 -7.46
C ARG A 247 16.44 -5.68 -8.41
N VAL A 248 16.45 -5.41 -9.71
CA VAL A 248 16.64 -6.43 -10.75
C VAL A 248 17.92 -7.23 -10.47
N ASP A 249 17.82 -8.56 -10.65
CA ASP A 249 18.86 -9.55 -10.36
C ASP A 249 19.36 -9.49 -8.90
N GLY A 250 18.51 -8.97 -8.01
CA GLY A 250 18.72 -8.94 -6.58
C GLY A 250 18.37 -10.28 -5.94
N THR A 251 18.77 -10.43 -4.68
CA THR A 251 18.35 -11.54 -3.83
C THR A 251 17.54 -11.00 -2.65
N HIS A 252 16.62 -11.83 -2.14
CA HIS A 252 15.94 -11.53 -0.89
C HIS A 252 16.99 -11.35 0.22
N THR A 253 16.91 -10.24 0.93
CA THR A 253 17.70 -9.98 2.15
C THR A 253 16.78 -9.61 3.30
N GLY A 254 17.16 -9.85 4.56
CA GLY A 254 16.33 -9.44 5.71
C GLY A 254 15.10 -10.31 5.92
N ASP A 255 14.06 -9.71 6.51
CA ASP A 255 12.93 -10.44 7.08
C ASP A 255 11.62 -10.15 6.35
N LEU A 256 11.34 -8.89 6.00
CA LEU A 256 10.07 -8.51 5.39
C LEU A 256 10.23 -7.47 4.29
N MET A 257 9.53 -7.65 3.16
CA MET A 257 9.42 -6.63 2.13
C MET A 257 8.43 -5.55 2.57
N ILE A 258 8.83 -4.30 2.46
CA ILE A 258 8.00 -3.13 2.74
C ILE A 258 7.60 -2.49 1.41
N ILE A 259 6.29 -2.46 1.13
CA ILE A 259 5.74 -1.86 -0.10
C ILE A 259 5.05 -0.55 0.28
N GLN A 260 5.67 0.56 -0.10
CA GLN A 260 5.17 1.89 0.25
C GLN A 260 4.29 2.50 -0.83
N GLY A 261 3.30 3.28 -0.37
CA GLY A 261 2.55 4.19 -1.22
C GLY A 261 3.27 5.54 -1.43
N PRO A 262 2.79 6.37 -2.37
CA PRO A 262 3.29 7.73 -2.56
C PRO A 262 3.20 8.61 -1.30
N LEU A 263 4.32 9.24 -0.95
CA LEU A 263 4.46 10.24 0.11
C LEU A 263 5.22 11.46 -0.41
N GLY A 264 4.63 12.65 -0.26
CA GLY A 264 5.25 13.90 -0.70
C GLY A 264 4.52 15.15 -0.24
N LEU A 265 4.81 16.25 -0.93
CA LEU A 265 4.21 17.56 -0.68
C LEU A 265 3.26 17.92 -1.81
N ASP A 266 1.99 18.16 -1.48
CA ASP A 266 1.00 18.71 -2.39
C ASP A 266 1.06 20.25 -2.34
N TRP A 267 1.74 20.81 -3.34
CA TRP A 267 1.90 22.26 -3.52
C TRP A 267 0.68 22.93 -4.17
N LYS A 268 -0.24 22.15 -4.76
CA LYS A 268 -1.49 22.69 -5.31
C LYS A 268 -2.53 22.86 -4.20
N ARG A 269 -2.59 21.93 -3.24
CA ARG A 269 -3.42 22.06 -2.03
C ARG A 269 -2.64 22.70 -0.88
N ARG A 270 -2.60 24.03 -0.86
CA ARG A 270 -1.90 24.78 0.20
C ARG A 270 -2.80 25.11 1.39
N ARG A 271 -2.30 24.93 2.61
CA ARG A 271 -2.91 25.50 3.82
C ARG A 271 -2.47 26.95 3.98
N LYS A 272 -3.43 27.86 4.22
CA LYS A 272 -3.20 29.31 4.33
C LYS A 272 -2.39 29.88 3.13
N LEU A 273 -2.59 29.31 1.92
CA LEU A 273 -1.94 29.70 0.64
C LEU A 273 -0.41 29.55 0.55
N VAL A 274 0.29 29.19 1.64
CA VAL A 274 1.77 29.19 1.67
C VAL A 274 2.36 27.80 1.95
N MET A 275 1.71 26.97 2.78
CA MET A 275 2.27 25.69 3.21
C MET A 275 1.66 24.52 2.42
N PRO A 276 2.45 23.67 1.74
CA PRO A 276 1.92 22.48 1.07
C PRO A 276 1.31 21.51 2.09
N ARG A 277 0.30 20.76 1.66
CA ARG A 277 -0.20 19.62 2.44
C ARG A 277 0.70 18.41 2.25
N ILE A 278 0.65 17.49 3.20
CA ILE A 278 1.26 16.17 3.04
C ILE A 278 0.34 15.37 2.12
N GLU A 279 0.90 14.84 1.04
CA GLU A 279 0.29 13.79 0.24
C GLU A 279 0.80 12.46 0.80
N ASN A 280 -0.10 11.56 1.19
CA ASN A 280 0.22 10.28 1.81
C ASN A 280 -0.58 9.11 1.19
N ALA A 281 -1.13 9.29 -0.02
CA ALA A 281 -1.89 8.26 -0.73
C ALA A 281 -3.18 7.78 -0.04
N ASP A 282 -3.64 8.50 0.98
CA ASP A 282 -4.92 8.27 1.66
C ASP A 282 -6.09 8.77 0.80
N VAL A 283 -7.08 7.93 0.59
CA VAL A 283 -8.31 8.25 -0.13
C VAL A 283 -9.48 8.23 0.84
N ARG A 284 -10.03 9.41 1.12
CA ARG A 284 -11.20 9.59 1.99
C ARG A 284 -11.86 10.93 1.70
N HIS A 285 -13.00 11.25 2.31
CA HIS A 285 -13.75 12.48 2.04
C HIS A 285 -12.90 13.76 2.16
N SER A 286 -12.02 13.83 3.16
CA SER A 286 -11.13 15.00 3.36
C SER A 286 -9.97 15.09 2.35
N CYS A 287 -9.68 14.01 1.64
CA CYS A 287 -8.65 13.92 0.60
C CYS A 287 -9.17 13.02 -0.53
N PRO A 288 -10.08 13.54 -1.38
CA PRO A 288 -10.62 12.78 -2.50
C PRO A 288 -9.53 12.54 -3.56
N PRO A 289 -9.66 11.50 -4.38
CA PRO A 289 -8.65 11.09 -5.35
C PRO A 289 -8.76 11.91 -6.66
N THR A 290 -8.44 13.20 -6.59
CA THR A 290 -8.57 14.07 -7.77
C THR A 290 -7.52 13.75 -8.85
N PRO A 291 -7.78 14.10 -10.12
CA PRO A 291 -6.81 13.94 -11.22
C PRO A 291 -5.39 14.42 -10.88
N GLU A 292 -5.24 15.54 -10.19
CA GLU A 292 -3.93 16.08 -9.84
C GLU A 292 -3.16 15.20 -8.86
N ARG A 293 -3.87 14.50 -7.96
CA ARG A 293 -3.28 13.53 -7.03
C ARG A 293 -2.85 12.28 -7.78
N VAL A 294 -3.70 11.78 -8.67
CA VAL A 294 -3.35 10.65 -9.57
C VAL A 294 -2.08 10.97 -10.35
N ASP A 295 -1.99 12.16 -10.96
CA ASP A 295 -0.78 12.54 -11.68
C ASP A 295 0.44 12.62 -10.75
N ALA A 296 0.26 13.04 -9.49
CA ALA A 296 1.33 13.09 -8.50
C ALA A 296 1.78 11.69 -8.06
N TRP A 297 0.85 10.75 -7.92
CA TRP A 297 1.14 9.34 -7.64
C TRP A 297 1.91 8.70 -8.79
N VAL A 298 1.49 8.92 -10.04
CA VAL A 298 2.22 8.44 -11.22
C VAL A 298 3.62 9.05 -11.30
N ARG A 299 3.74 10.38 -11.10
CA ARG A 299 5.06 11.06 -11.07
C ARG A 299 5.95 10.59 -9.94
N THR A 300 5.39 10.06 -8.86
CA THR A 300 6.17 9.45 -7.79
C THR A 300 6.97 8.31 -8.40
N GLY A 301 6.38 7.42 -9.20
CA GLY A 301 7.17 6.43 -9.95
C GLY A 301 8.00 5.50 -9.06
N ILE A 302 7.38 4.96 -8.00
CA ILE A 302 7.96 3.91 -7.16
C ILE A 302 8.14 2.67 -8.04
N HIS A 303 9.33 2.07 -8.05
CA HIS A 303 9.66 0.92 -8.90
C HIS A 303 10.73 0.06 -8.23
N VAL A 304 10.90 -1.16 -8.74
CA VAL A 304 12.07 -1.99 -8.43
C VAL A 304 13.29 -1.38 -9.11
N GLU A 305 14.39 -1.21 -8.38
CA GLU A 305 15.61 -0.59 -8.91
C GLU A 305 16.12 -1.36 -10.13
N GLY A 306 16.38 -0.67 -11.25
CA GLY A 306 16.72 -1.30 -12.53
C GLY A 306 15.52 -1.68 -13.41
N ARG A 307 14.28 -1.56 -12.91
CA ARG A 307 13.03 -1.75 -13.66
C ARG A 307 12.12 -0.50 -13.67
N PRO A 308 12.61 0.66 -14.15
CA PRO A 308 11.86 1.93 -14.09
C PRO A 308 10.60 1.97 -14.96
N ASP A 309 10.43 1.04 -15.90
CA ASP A 309 9.24 0.96 -16.75
C ASP A 309 8.03 0.37 -16.03
N TRP A 310 8.21 -0.32 -14.90
CA TRP A 310 7.12 -0.83 -14.07
C TRP A 310 7.00 0.00 -12.80
N ILE A 311 5.98 0.85 -12.72
CA ILE A 311 5.73 1.67 -11.53
C ILE A 311 4.55 1.14 -10.71
N PHE A 312 4.70 1.21 -9.39
CA PHE A 312 3.72 0.76 -8.42
C PHE A 312 3.09 1.96 -7.71
N ILE A 313 1.77 2.03 -7.74
CA ILE A 313 0.99 3.02 -7.02
C ILE A 313 0.14 2.26 -6.02
N LYS A 314 0.58 2.27 -4.76
CA LYS A 314 -0.23 1.79 -3.65
C LYS A 314 -0.92 2.96 -2.95
N ILE A 315 -2.25 2.99 -3.02
CA ILE A 315 -3.10 3.91 -2.26
C ILE A 315 -3.81 3.16 -1.14
N HIS A 316 -4.25 3.87 -0.11
CA HIS A 316 -4.94 3.26 1.03
C HIS A 316 -6.20 4.03 1.45
N THR A 317 -7.05 3.37 2.23
CA THR A 317 -8.24 3.98 2.85
C THR A 317 -8.61 3.28 4.16
N HIS A 318 -9.62 3.83 4.83
CA HIS A 318 -10.41 3.18 5.88
C HIS A 318 -11.84 3.03 5.37
N GLY A 319 -12.12 1.94 4.68
CA GLY A 319 -13.25 1.85 3.73
C GLY A 319 -14.63 1.89 4.37
N THR A 320 -14.71 1.59 5.65
CA THR A 320 -15.97 1.37 6.38
C THR A 320 -16.47 2.60 7.14
N GLN A 321 -15.72 3.71 7.14
CA GLN A 321 -16.15 4.95 7.79
C GLN A 321 -17.24 5.64 6.95
N GLU A 322 -18.44 5.86 7.52
CA GLU A 322 -19.63 6.29 6.77
C GLU A 322 -19.41 7.56 5.96
N ARG A 323 -18.69 8.52 6.54
CA ARG A 323 -18.37 9.81 5.89
C ARG A 323 -17.54 9.67 4.62
N ASP A 324 -16.80 8.57 4.48
CA ASP A 324 -15.84 8.34 3.41
C ASP A 324 -16.42 7.46 2.30
N MET A 325 -17.48 6.70 2.58
CA MET A 325 -18.10 5.76 1.64
C MET A 325 -18.58 6.41 0.33
N ASP A 326 -19.15 7.62 0.38
CA ASP A 326 -19.56 8.33 -0.85
C ASP A 326 -18.37 8.71 -1.73
N THR A 327 -17.21 8.96 -1.11
CA THR A 327 -15.97 9.19 -1.86
C THR A 327 -15.46 7.90 -2.47
N LEU A 328 -15.54 6.78 -1.75
CA LEU A 328 -14.95 5.49 -2.12
C LEU A 328 -15.80 4.64 -3.06
N LEU A 329 -17.12 4.85 -3.07
CA LEU A 329 -18.07 4.02 -3.84
C LEU A 329 -18.85 4.85 -4.87
N GLY A 330 -18.68 6.17 -4.87
CA GLY A 330 -19.44 7.10 -5.71
C GLY A 330 -18.61 7.83 -6.77
N GLU A 331 -19.10 9.01 -7.14
CA GLU A 331 -18.56 9.83 -8.24
C GLU A 331 -17.06 10.14 -8.14
N PRO A 332 -16.47 10.44 -6.95
CA PRO A 332 -15.04 10.71 -6.86
C PRO A 332 -14.16 9.53 -7.31
N MET A 333 -14.61 8.30 -7.06
CA MET A 333 -13.91 7.10 -7.53
C MET A 333 -14.13 6.83 -9.01
N HIS A 334 -15.33 7.11 -9.54
CA HIS A 334 -15.53 7.14 -11.00
C HIS A 334 -14.56 8.09 -11.69
N ALA A 335 -14.48 9.34 -11.22
CA ALA A 335 -13.58 10.34 -11.78
C ALA A 335 -12.10 9.96 -11.70
N MET A 336 -11.68 9.26 -10.64
CA MET A 336 -10.31 8.75 -10.51
C MET A 336 -10.01 7.68 -11.56
N HIS A 337 -10.88 6.68 -11.68
CA HIS A 337 -10.71 5.58 -12.64
C HIS A 337 -10.80 6.08 -14.09
N ASP A 338 -11.77 6.94 -14.41
CA ASP A 338 -11.88 7.59 -15.74
C ASP A 338 -10.58 8.33 -16.09
N HIS A 339 -9.97 9.03 -15.12
CA HIS A 339 -8.72 9.75 -15.35
C HIS A 339 -7.54 8.79 -15.57
N LEU A 340 -7.44 7.71 -14.77
CA LEU A 340 -6.45 6.65 -14.97
C LEU A 340 -6.57 6.02 -16.36
N GLU A 341 -7.78 5.63 -16.76
CA GLU A 341 -8.01 4.98 -18.05
C GLU A 341 -7.71 5.92 -19.22
N LYS A 342 -8.17 7.16 -19.15
CA LYS A 342 -8.01 8.14 -20.22
C LYS A 342 -6.57 8.60 -20.41
N HIS A 343 -5.81 8.76 -19.33
CA HIS A 343 -4.48 9.38 -19.37
C HIS A 343 -3.34 8.38 -19.20
N TYR A 344 -3.61 7.22 -18.62
CA TYR A 344 -2.62 6.25 -18.17
C TYR A 344 -2.89 4.82 -18.67
N ASN A 345 -3.72 4.64 -19.71
CA ASN A 345 -4.03 3.35 -20.31
C ASN A 345 -4.08 3.36 -21.86
N ASP A 346 -3.20 4.12 -22.52
CA ASP A 346 -3.21 4.29 -23.99
C ASP A 346 -2.54 3.16 -24.79
N GLY A 347 -1.95 2.17 -24.09
CA GLY A 347 -1.28 1.02 -24.70
C GLY A 347 0.06 1.33 -25.37
N ARG A 348 0.50 2.60 -25.39
CA ARG A 348 1.69 3.06 -26.13
C ARG A 348 2.71 3.74 -25.23
N ARG A 349 2.26 4.70 -24.42
CA ARG A 349 3.06 5.38 -23.40
C ARG A 349 2.77 4.84 -22.02
N TYR A 350 1.53 4.45 -21.77
CA TYR A 350 1.11 3.92 -20.48
C TYR A 350 0.20 2.71 -20.65
N VAL A 351 0.36 1.74 -19.76
CA VAL A 351 -0.48 0.54 -19.67
C VAL A 351 -0.92 0.39 -18.22
N LEU A 352 -2.22 0.45 -17.98
CA LEU A 352 -2.78 0.34 -16.64
C LEU A 352 -3.03 -1.13 -16.28
N HIS A 353 -2.71 -1.48 -15.05
CA HIS A 353 -3.00 -2.78 -14.44
C HIS A 353 -3.60 -2.56 -13.05
N TYR A 354 -4.87 -2.91 -12.86
CA TYR A 354 -5.45 -2.99 -11.51
C TYR A 354 -4.98 -4.28 -10.85
N VAL A 355 -4.33 -4.17 -9.69
CA VAL A 355 -3.67 -5.31 -9.02
C VAL A 355 -4.08 -5.38 -7.55
N THR A 356 -4.13 -6.59 -7.01
CA THR A 356 -4.24 -6.82 -5.55
C THR A 356 -2.88 -6.67 -4.86
N ALA A 357 -2.86 -6.72 -3.54
CA ALA A 357 -1.62 -6.75 -2.75
C ALA A 357 -0.72 -7.93 -3.12
N ARG A 358 -1.29 -9.14 -3.28
CA ARG A 358 -0.56 -10.34 -3.71
C ARG A 358 -0.01 -10.21 -5.13
N GLU A 359 -0.84 -9.75 -6.07
CA GLU A 359 -0.40 -9.55 -7.46
C GLU A 359 0.70 -8.48 -7.54
N THR A 360 0.60 -7.42 -6.72
CA THR A 360 1.65 -6.41 -6.58
C THR A 360 2.97 -7.05 -6.14
N TYR A 361 2.94 -7.88 -5.10
CA TYR A 361 4.11 -8.63 -4.63
C TYR A 361 4.69 -9.52 -5.72
N ASN A 362 3.87 -10.33 -6.39
CA ASN A 362 4.32 -11.22 -7.47
C ASN A 362 5.01 -10.48 -8.62
N ILE A 363 4.45 -9.34 -9.05
CA ILE A 363 5.04 -8.53 -10.12
C ILE A 363 6.36 -7.90 -9.65
N ILE A 364 6.47 -7.51 -8.37
CA ILE A 364 7.74 -7.05 -7.78
C ILE A 364 8.79 -8.17 -7.82
N LYS A 365 8.41 -9.38 -7.41
CA LYS A 365 9.29 -10.55 -7.41
C LYS A 365 9.72 -10.95 -8.82
N ALA A 366 8.82 -10.83 -9.80
CA ALA A 366 9.16 -11.02 -11.21
C ALA A 366 10.15 -9.96 -11.71
N ALA A 367 9.93 -8.69 -11.35
CA ALA A 367 10.86 -7.61 -11.69
C ALA A 367 12.24 -7.83 -11.04
N GLU A 368 12.28 -8.25 -9.77
CA GLU A 368 13.50 -8.63 -9.07
C GLU A 368 14.22 -9.78 -9.77
N ALA A 369 13.49 -10.78 -10.27
CA ALA A 369 14.03 -11.89 -11.06
C ALA A 369 14.41 -11.51 -12.50
N GLY A 370 14.41 -10.23 -12.86
CA GLY A 370 14.83 -9.75 -14.18
C GLY A 370 13.81 -9.98 -15.30
N MET A 371 12.57 -10.33 -14.95
CA MET A 371 11.49 -10.47 -15.94
C MET A 371 11.19 -9.13 -16.62
N GLN A 372 10.71 -9.21 -17.87
CA GLN A 372 10.51 -8.07 -18.77
C GLN A 372 9.18 -8.17 -19.52
N GLY A 373 8.80 -7.11 -20.22
CA GLY A 373 7.59 -7.07 -21.03
C GLY A 373 6.35 -6.72 -20.21
N ASN A 374 5.21 -7.34 -20.52
CA ASN A 374 3.93 -7.00 -19.90
C ASN A 374 3.79 -7.68 -18.51
N PRO A 375 3.69 -6.90 -17.42
CA PRO A 375 3.62 -7.42 -16.05
C PRO A 375 2.36 -8.24 -15.75
N ALA A 376 1.30 -8.12 -16.56
CA ALA A 376 0.09 -8.94 -16.42
C ALA A 376 0.38 -10.45 -16.48
N ARG A 377 1.49 -10.86 -17.13
CA ARG A 377 1.95 -12.25 -17.19
C ARG A 377 2.46 -12.78 -15.86
N TYR A 378 2.80 -11.90 -14.93
CA TYR A 378 3.47 -12.23 -13.67
C TYR A 378 2.60 -12.01 -12.44
N ARG A 379 1.28 -11.87 -12.61
CA ARG A 379 0.33 -11.71 -11.49
C ARG A 379 0.35 -12.88 -10.51
N ASP A 380 0.73 -14.07 -10.99
CA ASP A 380 0.78 -15.32 -10.23
C ASP A 380 2.20 -15.92 -10.19
N PHE A 381 3.24 -15.06 -10.20
CA PHE A 381 4.65 -15.47 -10.34
C PHE A 381 5.14 -16.42 -9.23
N GLU A 382 5.13 -16.00 -7.96
CA GLU A 382 5.48 -16.88 -6.83
C GLU A 382 4.25 -17.46 -6.16
N LEU A 383 3.24 -16.61 -5.90
CA LEU A 383 2.03 -16.98 -5.18
C LEU A 383 0.86 -17.17 -6.15
N PRO A 384 0.23 -18.36 -6.21
CA PRO A 384 -0.98 -18.55 -6.99
C PRO A 384 -2.15 -17.73 -6.42
N PRO A 385 -3.25 -17.53 -7.15
CA PRO A 385 -4.45 -16.92 -6.57
C PRO A 385 -5.02 -17.80 -5.44
N PRO A 386 -5.61 -17.19 -4.39
CA PRO A 386 -6.36 -17.93 -3.39
C PRO A 386 -7.45 -18.83 -4.00
N PRO A 387 -7.85 -19.93 -3.33
CA PRO A 387 -8.79 -20.88 -3.92
C PRO A 387 -10.21 -20.31 -4.15
N GLY A 388 -10.62 -19.33 -3.35
CA GLY A 388 -11.96 -18.73 -3.40
C GLY A 388 -12.11 -17.55 -4.34
N VAL A 389 -11.06 -17.12 -5.06
CA VAL A 389 -11.12 -15.92 -5.92
C VAL A 389 -11.21 -16.26 -7.41
N THR A 390 -11.85 -15.39 -8.18
CA THR A 390 -11.90 -15.53 -9.64
C THR A 390 -10.50 -15.39 -10.25
N ARG A 391 -10.13 -16.37 -11.08
CA ARG A 391 -8.91 -16.31 -11.89
C ARG A 391 -9.16 -15.52 -13.16
N TRP A 392 -8.45 -14.41 -13.31
CA TRP A 392 -8.50 -13.63 -14.54
C TRP A 392 -7.51 -14.19 -15.56
N THR A 393 -8.01 -14.98 -16.50
CA THR A 393 -7.27 -15.35 -17.72
C THR A 393 -7.52 -14.30 -18.79
N ARG A 394 -6.46 -13.69 -19.33
CA ARG A 394 -6.59 -12.77 -20.47
C ARG A 394 -7.28 -13.49 -21.63
N GLN A 395 -8.38 -12.93 -22.14
CA GLN A 395 -8.95 -13.40 -23.41
C GLN A 395 -7.90 -13.21 -24.52
N GLY A 396 -7.49 -14.31 -25.16
CA GLY A 396 -6.65 -14.28 -26.37
C GLY A 396 -5.16 -14.60 -26.22
N LEU A 397 -4.69 -15.14 -25.09
CA LEU A 397 -3.39 -15.82 -25.05
C LEU A 397 -3.59 -17.30 -25.40
N ALA A 398 -2.79 -17.82 -26.34
CA ALA A 398 -2.81 -19.24 -26.68
C ALA A 398 -2.41 -20.08 -25.45
N PRO A 399 -2.98 -21.30 -25.26
CA PRO A 399 -2.72 -22.14 -24.09
C PRO A 399 -1.22 -22.40 -23.81
N ASP A 400 -0.39 -22.40 -24.86
CA ASP A 400 1.03 -22.72 -24.80
C ASP A 400 1.90 -21.61 -24.15
N GLU A 401 1.37 -20.40 -23.90
CA GLU A 401 2.10 -19.32 -23.21
C GLU A 401 1.88 -19.30 -21.69
N VAL A 402 0.98 -20.12 -21.15
CA VAL A 402 0.65 -20.17 -19.71
C VAL A 402 1.64 -21.06 -18.93
N GLU A 403 2.36 -21.95 -19.62
CA GLU A 403 3.28 -22.93 -19.02
C GLU A 403 4.71 -22.43 -18.77
N ALA A 404 5.05 -21.19 -19.12
CA ALA A 404 6.40 -20.65 -18.94
C ALA A 404 6.81 -20.37 -17.47
N THR A 405 6.03 -20.81 -16.48
CA THR A 405 6.35 -20.66 -15.04
C THR A 405 7.10 -21.84 -14.45
N ALA A 406 7.40 -22.89 -15.23
CA ALA A 406 8.09 -24.08 -14.74
C ALA A 406 9.62 -24.05 -14.91
N ASP A 407 10.17 -23.22 -15.80
CA ASP A 407 11.62 -23.18 -16.09
C ASP A 407 12.20 -21.78 -15.83
N VAL A 408 12.48 -21.49 -14.56
CA VAL A 408 13.44 -20.43 -14.19
C VAL A 408 14.76 -21.13 -13.81
N PRO A 409 15.82 -21.03 -14.61
CA PRO A 409 17.11 -21.63 -14.27
C PRO A 409 17.76 -20.86 -13.11
N GLY A 410 18.08 -21.55 -12.01
CA GLY A 410 18.91 -20.98 -10.93
C GLY A 410 18.31 -20.91 -9.53
N MET A 411 17.20 -21.60 -9.24
CA MET A 411 16.71 -21.81 -7.87
C MET A 411 16.83 -23.29 -7.45
N GLU A 412 18.07 -23.77 -7.30
CA GLU A 412 18.37 -24.97 -6.47
C GLU A 412 18.58 -24.58 -5.01
#